data_AF-V8C8D2-F1
#
_entry.id   AF-V8C8D2-F1
#
_cell.length_a   1.000
_cell.length_b   1.000
_cell.length_c   1.000
_cell.angle_alpha   90.00
_cell.angle_beta   90.00
_cell.angle_gamma   90.00
#
_symmetry.space_group_name_H-M   'P 1'
#
loop_
_entity.id
_entity.type
_entity.pdbx_description
1 polymer ?
#
loop_
_entity_poly.entity_id
_entity_poly.type
_entity_poly.pdbx_seq_one_letter_code
_entity_poly.pdbx_strand_id
1 'polypeptide(L)' 'MKFELIYAKAFKKSFKRLSHTDRESVSEILTRLANDEVLEAKYNDHALSGNLKGV' A
#
# COMPACT_ATOMS: atom_id res chain seq x y z
N MET A 1 -10.61 -10.93 -1.28
CA MET A 1 -10.23 -9.85 -0.35
C MET A 1 -10.79 -10.18 1.02
N LYS A 2 -9.89 -10.31 1.99
CA LYS A 2 -10.19 -10.51 3.41
C LYS A 2 -10.40 -9.18 4.13
N PHE A 3 -9.74 -8.11 3.68
CA PHE A 3 -9.85 -6.76 4.23
C PHE A 3 -10.46 -5.77 3.21
N GLU A 4 -11.11 -4.73 3.71
CA GLU A 4 -11.60 -3.61 2.90
C GLU A 4 -10.54 -2.50 2.81
N LEU A 5 -10.29 -1.99 1.60
CA LEU A 5 -9.33 -0.91 1.37
C LEU A 5 -9.97 0.46 1.54
N ILE A 6 -9.60 1.18 2.59
CA ILE A 6 -10.02 2.56 2.84
C ILE A 6 -8.89 3.52 2.47
N TYR A 7 -9.17 4.46 1.57
CA TYR A 7 -8.17 5.39 1.06
C TYR A 7 -8.31 6.79 1.64
N ALA A 8 -7.27 7.26 2.32
CA ALA A 8 -7.15 8.65 2.75
C ALA A 8 -7.17 9.62 1.55
N LYS A 9 -7.67 10.85 1.76
CA LYS A 9 -7.69 11.90 0.72
C LYS A 9 -6.29 12.20 0.19
N ALA A 10 -5.28 12.23 1.08
CA ALA A 10 -3.89 12.43 0.71
C ALA A 10 -3.36 11.31 -0.21
N PHE A 11 -3.68 10.05 0.11
CA PHE A 11 -3.31 8.90 -0.74
C PHE A 11 -3.89 9.04 -2.14
N LYS A 12 -5.19 9.34 -2.29
CA LYS A 12 -5.83 9.52 -3.61
C LYS A 12 -5.15 10.60 -4.45
N LYS A 13 -4.71 11.70 -3.82
CA LYS A 13 -3.98 12.78 -4.50
C LYS A 13 -2.59 12.31 -4.94
N SER A 14 -1.86 11.62 -4.08
CA SER A 14 -0.53 11.09 -4.40
C SER A 14 -0.57 10.00 -5.48
N PHE A 15 -1.53 9.08 -5.41
CA PHE A 15 -1.72 8.00 -6.38
C PHE A 15 -1.95 8.54 -7.80
N LYS A 16 -2.73 9.62 -7.94
CA LYS A 16 -2.95 10.29 -9.23
C LYS A 16 -1.69 10.95 -9.82
N ARG A 17 -0.63 11.16 -9.04
CA ARG A 17 0.64 11.73 -9.51
C ARG A 17 1.64 10.67 -9.97
N LEU A 18 1.40 9.40 -9.64
CA LEU A 18 2.22 8.28 -10.07
C LEU A 18 2.12 8.06 -11.58
N SER A 19 3.18 7.48 -12.16
CA SER A 19 3.18 6.97 -13.54
C SER A 19 2.21 5.80 -13.68
N HIS A 20 1.90 5.39 -14.91
CA HIS A 20 1.01 4.25 -15.14
C HIS A 20 1.58 2.96 -14.51
N THR A 21 2.86 2.67 -14.75
CA THR A 21 3.56 1.49 -14.23
C THR A 21 3.62 1.47 -12.70
N ASP A 22 3.83 2.62 -12.07
CA ASP A 22 3.83 2.71 -10.61
C ASP A 22 2.43 2.48 -10.02
N ARG A 23 1.38 2.95 -10.71
CA ARG A 23 -0.01 2.70 -10.27
C ARG A 23 -0.36 1.22 -10.33
N GLU A 24 0.08 0.52 -11.37
CA GLU A 24 -0.10 -0.94 -11.47
C GLU A 24 0.61 -1.65 -10.33
N SER A 25 1.89 -1.31 -10.10
CA SER A 25 2.70 -1.88 -9.00
C SER A 25 2.05 -1.66 -7.64
N VAL A 26 1.54 -0.45 -7.37
CA VAL A 26 0.84 -0.13 -6.11
C VAL A 26 -0.48 -0.90 -6.01
N SER A 27 -1.23 -1.04 -7.10
CA SER A 27 -2.52 -1.75 -7.10
C SER A 27 -2.35 -3.25 -6.84
N GLU A 28 -1.28 -3.83 -7.38
CA GLU A 28 -0.90 -5.22 -7.12
C GLU A 28 -0.60 -5.44 -5.63
N ILE A 29 0.27 -4.62 -5.04
CA ILE A 29 0.61 -4.70 -3.62
C ILE A 29 -0.63 -4.54 -2.74
N LEU A 30 -1.49 -3.56 -3.03
CA LEU A 30 -2.74 -3.35 -2.29
C LEU A 30 -3.67 -4.57 -2.35
N THR A 31 -3.73 -5.24 -3.50
CA THR A 31 -4.56 -6.44 -3.67
C THR A 31 -4.03 -7.59 -2.82
N ARG A 32 -2.72 -7.81 -2.80
CA ARG A 32 -2.05 -8.82 -1.96
C ARG A 32 -2.30 -8.55 -0.48
N LEU A 33 -2.08 -7.32 -0.04
CA LEU A 33 -2.35 -6.89 1.34
C LEU A 33 -3.83 -7.07 1.72
N ALA A 34 -4.77 -6.72 0.83
CA ALA A 34 -6.19 -6.91 1.05
C ALA A 34 -6.60 -8.39 1.15
N ASN A 35 -5.79 -9.32 0.63
CA ASN A 35 -5.98 -10.76 0.75
C ASN A 35 -5.25 -11.37 1.96
N ASP A 36 -4.57 -10.57 2.80
CA ASP A 36 -3.76 -11.03 3.94
C ASP A 36 -2.52 -11.85 3.49
N GLU A 37 -1.99 -11.53 2.30
CA GLU A 37 -0.79 -12.16 1.76
C GLU A 37 0.48 -11.46 2.25
N VAL A 38 1.49 -12.25 2.62
CA VAL A 38 2.80 -11.73 3.03
C VAL A 38 3.55 -11.19 1.80
N LEU A 39 4.10 -9.99 1.93
CA LEU A 39 4.93 -9.38 0.89
C LEU A 39 6.31 -10.05 0.84
N GLU A 40 6.86 -10.16 -0.36
CA GLU A 40 8.22 -10.66 -0.56
C GLU A 40 9.27 -9.73 0.07
N ALA A 41 10.42 -10.28 0.48
CA ALA A 41 11.50 -9.52 1.12
C ALA A 41 12.00 -8.32 0.29
N LYS A 42 11.84 -8.35 -1.05
CA LYS A 42 12.20 -7.23 -1.95
C LYS A 42 11.45 -5.93 -1.63
N TYR A 43 10.26 -6.02 -1.02
CA TYR A 43 9.47 -4.87 -0.61
C TYR A 43 9.94 -4.27 0.71
N ASN A 44 10.84 -4.94 1.44
CA ASN A 44 11.39 -4.50 2.73
C ASN A 44 10.28 -4.09 3.71
N ASP A 45 9.21 -4.87 3.81
CA ASP A 45 8.09 -4.58 4.69
C ASP A 45 8.53 -4.59 6.16
N HIS A 46 8.21 -3.52 6.90
CA HIS A 46 8.61 -3.35 8.30
C HIS A 46 7.68 -2.39 9.03
N ALA A 47 7.63 -2.52 10.36
CA ALA A 47 6.82 -1.65 11.20
C ALA A 47 7.32 -0.20 11.17
N LEU A 48 6.41 0.74 10.92
CA LEU A 48 6.69 2.17 10.96
C LEU A 48 7.00 2.64 12.40
N SER A 49 7.76 3.73 12.50
CA SER A 49 8.20 4.31 13.78
C SER A 49 7.89 5.81 13.88
N GLY A 50 8.14 6.41 15.05
CA GLY A 50 7.89 7.83 15.30
C GLY A 50 6.41 8.21 15.22
N ASN A 51 6.12 9.33 14.53
CA ASN A 51 4.76 9.86 14.35
C ASN A 51 3.84 8.93 13.53
N LEU A 52 4.40 7.90 12.89
CA LEU A 52 3.67 6.92 12.10
C LEU A 52 3.59 5.55 12.78
N LYS A 53 4.04 5.44 14.04
CA LYS A 53 4.00 4.17 14.78
C LYS A 53 2.55 3.72 14.95
N GLY A 54 2.25 2.49 14.51
CA GLY A 54 0.94 1.87 14.64
C GLY A 54 -0.09 2.34 13.60
N VAL A 55 0.35 3.12 12.62
CA VAL A 55 -0.36 3.33 11.34
C VAL A 55 0.07 2.24 10.38
#